data_AF-A0A0F9MNR8-F1
#
_entry.id   AF-A0A0F9MNR8-F1
#
_cell.length_a   1.000
_cell.length_b   1.000
_cell.length_c   1.000
_cell.angle_alpha   90.00
_cell.angle_beta   90.00
_cell.angle_gamma   90.00
#
_symmetry.space_group_name_H-M   'P 1'
#
loop_
_entity.id
_entity.type
_entity.pdbx_description
1 polymer ?
#
loop_
_entity_poly.entity_id
_entity_poly.type
_entity_poly.pdbx_seq_one_letter_code
_entity_poly.pdbx_strand_id
1 'polypeptide(L)'
;MAFKEVRDEIETILKAVTDIGEVHAYLRHSTFWDEYFRDHVKAGQINTWEITRTASEQELINVQGSVGTEPYFHDTHSVLITGRMSLKDDEKSEQDFQALVDA
;
A
#
# COMPACT_ATOMS: atom_id res chain seq x y z
N MET A 1 -10.89 13.00 -9.13
CA MET A 1 -9.64 12.29 -9.46
C MET A 1 -9.93 10.80 -9.43
N ALA A 2 -9.62 10.08 -10.50
CA ALA A 2 -9.81 8.65 -10.58
C ALA A 2 -8.74 7.93 -9.73
N PHE A 3 -9.06 6.77 -9.14
CA PHE A 3 -8.07 6.00 -8.37
C PHE A 3 -6.79 5.70 -9.17
N LYS A 4 -6.92 5.46 -10.47
CA LYS A 4 -5.78 5.29 -11.36
C LYS A 4 -4.81 6.48 -11.30
N GLU A 5 -5.32 7.71 -11.30
CA GLU A 5 -4.50 8.93 -11.26
C GLU A 5 -3.75 9.02 -9.92
N VAL A 6 -4.46 8.81 -8.81
CA VAL A 6 -3.86 8.79 -7.45
C VAL A 6 -2.76 7.73 -7.35
N ARG A 7 -3.02 6.53 -7.86
CA ARG A 7 -2.07 5.42 -7.83
C ARG A 7 -0.85 5.68 -8.69
N ASP A 8 -1.03 6.21 -9.90
CA ASP A 8 0.07 6.51 -10.81
C ASP A 8 0.96 7.65 -10.23
N GLU A 9 0.36 8.60 -9.51
CA GLU A 9 1.08 9.64 -8.77
C GLU A 9 1.90 9.05 -7.61
N ILE A 10 1.31 8.19 -6.78
CA ILE A 10 2.01 7.48 -5.69
C ILE A 10 3.17 6.64 -6.25
N GLU A 11 2.92 5.89 -7.33
CA GLU A 11 3.95 5.08 -7.99
C GLU A 11 5.12 5.94 -8.48
N THR A 12 4.83 7.11 -9.03
CA THR A 12 5.85 8.08 -9.47
C THR A 12 6.67 8.59 -8.30
N ILE A 13 6.04 8.94 -7.18
CA ILE A 13 6.71 9.41 -5.96
C ILE A 13 7.60 8.32 -5.38
N LEU A 14 7.08 7.10 -5.22
CA LEU A 14 7.87 5.98 -4.69
C LEU A 14 9.09 5.69 -5.57
N LYS A 15 8.91 5.66 -6.89
CA LYS A 15 10.03 5.43 -7.84
C LYS A 15 11.09 6.53 -7.84
N ALA A 16 10.81 7.70 -7.28
CA ALA A 16 11.80 8.76 -7.12
C ALA A 16 12.72 8.53 -5.91
N VAL A 17 12.32 7.68 -4.96
CA VAL A 17 13.14 7.33 -3.78
C VAL A 17 14.28 6.41 -4.22
N THR A 18 15.50 6.77 -3.82
CA THR A 18 16.69 5.96 -4.14
C THR A 18 16.62 4.64 -3.36
N ASP A 19 17.01 3.54 -4.00
CA ASP A 19 16.99 2.19 -3.41
C ASP A 19 15.61 1.69 -2.92
N ILE A 20 14.50 2.25 -3.45
CA ILE A 20 13.14 1.84 -3.08
C ILE A 20 12.77 0.42 -3.56
N GLY A 21 13.48 -0.14 -4.54
CA GLY A 21 13.18 -1.45 -5.12
C GLY A 21 12.04 -1.43 -6.15
N GLU A 22 11.28 -2.53 -6.26
CA GLU A 22 10.20 -2.65 -7.24
C GLU A 22 8.86 -2.14 -6.69
N VAL A 23 8.11 -1.38 -7.50
CA VAL A 23 6.79 -0.89 -7.12
C VAL A 23 5.73 -1.54 -8.00
N HIS A 24 4.70 -2.10 -7.38
CA HIS A 24 3.56 -2.74 -8.02
C HIS A 24 2.28 -1.94 -7.76
N ALA A 25 1.58 -1.60 -8.84
CA ALA A 25 0.33 -0.83 -8.81
C ALA A 25 -0.91 -1.67 -8.43
N TYR A 26 -0.71 -2.78 -7.73
CA TYR A 26 -1.71 -3.74 -7.27
C TYR A 26 -1.15 -4.64 -6.18
N LEU A 27 -2.03 -5.26 -5.40
CA LEU A 27 -1.68 -6.29 -4.43
C LEU A 27 -1.33 -7.60 -5.16
N ARG A 28 -0.17 -8.19 -4.87
CA ARG A 28 0.15 -9.55 -5.34
C ARG A 28 -0.51 -10.57 -4.42
N HIS A 29 -1.33 -11.42 -5.02
CA HIS A 29 -1.88 -12.56 -4.32
C HIS A 29 -0.88 -13.71 -4.40
N SER A 30 -0.28 -14.06 -3.27
CA SER A 30 0.44 -15.31 -3.07
C SER A 30 -0.31 -16.15 -2.04
N THR A 31 -0.58 -17.42 -2.36
CA THR A 31 -1.25 -18.31 -1.41
C THR A 31 -0.33 -18.63 -0.23
N PHE A 32 0.98 -18.68 -0.49
CA PHE A 32 1.99 -18.98 0.50
C PHE A 32 3.14 -17.97 0.47
N TRP A 33 3.76 -17.76 1.63
CA TRP A 33 4.87 -16.83 1.77
C TRP A 33 6.10 -17.26 0.97
N ASP A 34 6.38 -18.56 0.87
CA ASP A 34 7.53 -19.08 0.11
C ASP A 34 7.43 -18.81 -1.40
N GLU A 35 6.22 -18.84 -1.98
CA GLU A 35 5.96 -18.38 -3.35
C GLU A 35 6.22 -16.89 -3.49
N TYR A 36 5.73 -16.08 -2.54
CA TYR A 36 6.00 -14.65 -2.51
C TYR A 36 7.51 -14.36 -2.50
N PHE A 37 8.26 -15.01 -1.60
CA PHE A 37 9.71 -14.87 -1.52
C PHE A 37 10.40 -15.29 -2.81
N ARG A 38 10.02 -16.42 -3.41
CA ARG A 38 10.62 -16.90 -4.67
C ARG A 38 10.48 -15.91 -5.81
N ASP A 39 9.32 -15.28 -5.93
CA ASP A 39 9.00 -14.39 -7.05
C ASP A 39 9.59 -12.98 -6.88
N HIS A 40 9.84 -12.56 -5.63
CA HIS A 40 10.20 -11.18 -5.28
C HIS A 40 11.62 -11.03 -4.71
N VAL A 41 12.30 -12.14 -4.38
CA VAL A 41 13.71 -12.10 -4.02
C VAL A 41 14.54 -11.85 -5.28
N LYS A 42 15.20 -10.70 -5.33
CA LYS A 42 16.20 -10.37 -6.35
C LYS A 42 17.54 -10.15 -5.67
N ALA A 43 18.59 -10.76 -6.22
CA ALA A 43 19.93 -10.72 -5.64
C ALA A 43 20.00 -11.13 -4.15
N GLY A 44 19.12 -12.04 -3.72
CA GLY A 44 19.06 -12.52 -2.33
C GLY A 44 18.31 -11.61 -1.36
N GLN A 45 17.66 -10.56 -1.85
CA GLN A 45 16.90 -9.61 -1.02
C GLN A 45 15.48 -9.38 -1.57
N ILE A 46 14.54 -9.11 -0.67
CA ILE A 46 13.26 -8.51 -1.02
C ILE A 46 13.38 -7.00 -0.87
N ASN A 47 12.93 -6.28 -1.88
CA ASN A 47 12.71 -4.84 -1.80
C ASN A 47 11.57 -4.47 -2.75
N THR A 48 10.34 -4.52 -2.24
CA THR A 48 9.12 -4.43 -3.06
C THR A 48 8.02 -3.65 -2.36
N TRP A 49 7.26 -2.89 -3.13
CA TRP A 49 6.15 -2.05 -2.67
C TRP A 49 4.89 -2.35 -3.47
N GLU A 50 3.75 -2.32 -2.79
CA GLU A 50 2.45 -2.60 -3.39
C GLU A 50 1.47 -1.48 -3.06
N ILE A 51 0.77 -0.98 -4.07
CA ILE A 51 -0.27 0.06 -3.93
C ILE A 51 -1.61 -0.58 -4.23
N THR A 52 -2.50 -0.62 -3.26
CA THR A 52 -3.84 -1.19 -3.43
C THR A 52 -4.92 -0.27 -2.89
N ARG A 53 -6.13 -0.39 -3.44
CA ARG A 53 -7.32 0.27 -2.92
C ARG A 53 -8.07 -0.73 -2.05
N THR A 54 -8.37 -0.34 -0.83
CA THR A 54 -9.32 -1.05 0.03
C THR A 54 -10.60 -0.22 0.08
N ALA A 55 -11.75 -0.87 -0.06
CA ALA A 55 -13.05 -0.23 0.15
C ALA A 55 -13.64 -0.83 1.43
N SER A 56 -14.12 0.03 2.32
CA SER A 56 -14.93 -0.42 3.47
C SER A 56 -16.36 -0.68 2.99
N GLU A 57 -17.06 -1.61 3.64
CA GLU A 57 -18.49 -1.85 3.39
C GLU A 57 -19.31 -0.57 3.56
N GLN A 58 -20.37 -0.46 2.75
CA GLN A 58 -21.33 0.64 2.83
C GLN A 58 -22.00 0.67 4.20
N GLU A 59 -21.75 1.72 4.97
CA GLU A 59 -22.51 1.98 6.18
C GLU A 59 -23.69 2.89 5.87
N LEU A 60 -24.91 2.40 6.17
CA LEU A 60 -26.11 3.21 6.15
C LEU A 60 -26.12 4.09 7.40
N ILE A 61 -25.74 5.35 7.25
CA ILE A 61 -25.79 6.31 8.35
C ILE A 61 -27.22 6.85 8.46
N ASN A 62 -28.00 6.26 9.36
CA ASN A 62 -29.26 6.85 9.80
C ASN A 62 -28.95 7.90 10.88
N VAL A 63 -29.12 9.18 10.55
CA VAL A 63 -29.11 10.23 11.58
C VAL A 63 -30.42 10.11 12.37
N GLN A 64 -30.41 9.31 13.44
CA GLN A 64 -31.52 9.26 14.40
C GLN A 64 -31.64 10.63 15.08
N GLY A 65 -32.57 11.47 14.62
CA GLY A 65 -32.97 12.70 15.33
C GLY A 65 -33.31 13.90 14.46
N SER A 66 -33.03 13.89 13.16
CA SER A 66 -33.29 15.04 12.28
C SER A 66 -34.47 14.73 11.36
N VAL A 67 -35.65 15.27 11.69
CA VAL A 67 -36.83 15.25 10.82
C VAL A 67 -36.48 15.98 9.53
N GLY A 68 -36.33 15.25 8.42
CA GLY A 68 -36.10 15.81 7.07
C GLY A 68 -34.78 15.45 6.37
N THR A 69 -33.90 14.66 7.00
CA THR A 69 -32.70 14.13 6.32
C THR A 69 -32.96 12.72 5.80
N GLU A 70 -32.89 12.55 4.48
CA GLU A 70 -32.93 11.22 3.86
C GLU A 70 -31.66 10.44 4.20
N PRO A 71 -31.76 9.11 4.37
CA PRO A 71 -30.59 8.27 4.57
C PRO A 71 -29.64 8.39 3.37
N TYR A 72 -28.34 8.43 3.64
CA TYR A 72 -27.31 8.39 2.62
C TYR A 72 -26.34 7.24 2.90
N PHE A 73 -25.81 6.66 1.82
CA PHE A 73 -24.74 5.67 1.90
C PHE A 73 -23.41 6.39 2.03
N HIS A 74 -22.58 5.94 2.96
CA HIS A 74 -21.20 6.39 3.06
C HIS A 74 -20.28 5.28 2.53
N ASP A 75 -19.62 5.57 1.40
CA ASP A 75 -18.57 4.74 0.83
C ASP A 75 -17.21 5.29 1.24
N THR A 76 -16.40 4.49 1.95
CA THR A 76 -15.01 4.85 2.25
C THR A 76 -14.07 4.08 1.32
N HIS A 77 -13.18 4.82 0.67
CA HIS A 77 -12.10 4.27 -0.13
C HIS A 77 -10.76 4.68 0.47
N SER A 78 -9.98 3.68 0.84
CA SER A 78 -8.65 3.84 1.39
C SER A 78 -7.61 3.36 0.38
N VAL A 79 -6.45 4.01 0.37
CA VAL A 79 -5.28 3.55 -0.37
C VAL A 79 -4.30 3.00 0.63
N LEU A 80 -3.90 1.74 0.44
CA LEU A 80 -2.91 1.06 1.26
C LEU A 80 -1.63 0.89 0.44
N ILE A 81 -0.51 1.38 1.00
CA ILE A 81 0.83 1.19 0.46
C ILE A 81 1.56 0.22 1.39
N THR A 82 1.99 -0.92 0.87
CA THR A 82 2.70 -1.94 1.65
C THR A 82 4.13 -2.09 1.13
N GLY A 83 5.12 -1.75 1.95
CA GLY A 83 6.53 -2.00 1.67
C GLY A 83 7.03 -3.26 2.37
N ARG A 84 7.80 -4.08 1.66
CA ARG A 84 8.56 -5.21 2.24
C ARG A 84 10.01 -5.05 1.83
N MET A 85 10.90 -4.99 2.82
CA MET A 85 12.34 -4.90 2.61
C MET A 85 13.05 -5.88 3.52
N SER A 86 13.90 -6.73 2.97
CA SER A 86 14.85 -7.52 3.75
C SER A 86 16.10 -6.69 3.97
N LEU A 87 16.47 -6.51 5.23
CA LEU A 87 17.75 -5.91 5.59
C LEU A 87 18.83 -6.98 5.59
N LYS A 88 20.05 -6.57 5.26
CA LYS A 88 21.25 -7.35 5.51
C LYS A 88 21.67 -7.04 6.93
N ASP A 89 21.56 -8.01 7.83
CA ASP A 89 21.86 -7.82 9.26
C ASP A 89 23.30 -7.30 9.51
N ASP A 90 24.21 -7.47 8.54
CA ASP A 90 25.61 -7.02 8.59
C ASP A 90 25.86 -5.63 7.99
N GLU A 91 24.92 -5.06 7.22
CA GLU A 91 25.11 -3.80 6.49
C GLU A 91 24.04 -2.74 6.77
N LYS A 92 22.82 -3.12 7.17
CA LYS A 92 21.68 -2.21 7.37
C LYS A 92 20.87 -2.57 8.61
N SER A 93 20.31 -1.56 9.25
CA SER A 93 19.50 -1.64 10.46
C SER A 93 18.04 -1.24 10.21
N GLU A 94 17.15 -1.55 11.15
CA GLU A 94 15.74 -1.13 11.11
C GLU A 94 15.59 0.41 10.98
N GLN A 95 16.57 1.17 11.48
CA GLN A 95 16.61 2.63 11.30
C GLN A 95 16.79 3.05 9.84
N ASP A 96 17.56 2.30 9.05
CA ASP A 96 17.76 2.58 7.62
C ASP A 96 16.47 2.34 6.82
N PHE A 97 15.66 1.36 7.25
CA PHE A 97 14.33 1.14 6.69
C PHE A 97 13.39 2.29 7.02
N GLN A 98 13.34 2.72 8.29
CA GLN A 98 12.48 3.83 8.70
C GLN A 98 12.85 5.13 7.97
N ALA A 99 14.14 5.40 7.76
CA ALA A 99 14.59 6.55 6.99
C ALA A 99 14.11 6.55 5.52
N LEU A 100 13.98 5.37 4.90
CA LEU A 100 13.41 5.24 3.54
C LEU A 100 11.89 5.42 3.53
N VAL A 101 11.19 5.01 4.60
CA VAL A 101 9.74 5.20 4.76
C VAL A 101 9.39 6.68 4.97
N ASP A 102 10.23 7.42 5.69
CA ASP A 102 9.99 8.81 6.08
C ASP A 102 10.44 9.85 5.02
N ALA A 103 11.17 9.43 3.99
CA ALA A 103 11.72 10.29 2.94
C ALA A 103 10.70 10.62 1.83
#